data_AF-A0A536SDI5-F1
#
_entry.id   AF-A0A536SDI5-F1
#
_cell.length_a   1.000
_cell.length_b   1.000
_cell.length_c   1.000
_cell.angle_alpha   90.00
_cell.angle_beta   90.00
_cell.angle_gamma   90.00
#
_symmetry.space_group_name_H-M   'P 1'
#
loop_
_entity.id
_entity.type
_entity.pdbx_description
1 polymer ?
#
loop_
_entity_poly.entity_id
_entity_poly.type
_entity_poly.pdbx_seq_one_letter_code
_entity_poly.pdbx_strand_id
1 'polypeptide(L)'
;MAKRLESDLAIIDKRRPQPNVSEVMNVIGDVKARACVIMDDIVDTANTLCKAAQALKEEGAARVVAYCTHPVLSGGAVERIAESEMDELVVTDSIPLSKAAQACKKIRVLSVAGLLAETILRISNEDSVSSLFME
;
A
#
# COMPACT_ATOMS: atom_id res chain seq x y z
N MET A 1 7.38 -10.70 0.17
CA MET A 1 6.98 -10.11 -1.11
C MET A 1 8.15 -9.89 -2.05
N ALA A 2 9.18 -9.12 -1.69
CA ALA A 2 10.38 -8.92 -2.52
C ALA A 2 10.97 -10.23 -3.11
N LYS A 3 11.14 -11.27 -2.28
CA LYS A 3 11.57 -12.61 -2.73
C LYS A 3 10.63 -13.25 -3.78
N ARG A 4 9.31 -13.11 -3.62
CA ARG A 4 8.31 -13.66 -4.57
C ARG A 4 8.29 -12.89 -5.90
N LEU A 5 8.67 -11.61 -5.88
CA LEU A 5 8.78 -10.75 -7.05
C LEU A 5 10.20 -10.74 -7.62
N GLU A 6 11.12 -11.57 -7.10
CA GLU A 6 12.54 -11.59 -7.48
C GLU A 6 13.16 -10.18 -7.53
N SER A 7 12.81 -9.36 -6.55
CA SER A 7 13.14 -7.92 -6.51
C SER A 7 13.98 -7.58 -5.29
N ASP A 8 14.73 -6.47 -5.40
CA ASP A 8 15.48 -5.90 -4.27
C ASP A 8 14.52 -5.34 -3.19
N LEU A 9 15.01 -5.29 -1.94
CA LEU A 9 14.29 -4.72 -0.81
C LEU A 9 14.90 -3.38 -0.41
N ALA A 10 14.04 -2.37 -0.27
CA ALA A 10 14.36 -1.11 0.39
C ALA A 10 13.49 -0.93 1.63
N ILE A 11 14.02 -0.27 2.66
CA ILE A 11 13.34 -0.02 3.94
C ILE A 11 13.28 1.48 4.16
N ILE A 12 12.11 1.98 4.53
CA ILE A 12 11.95 3.37 4.94
C ILE A 12 11.97 3.43 6.47
N ASP A 13 13.09 3.92 7.01
CA ASP A 13 13.30 4.11 8.44
C ASP A 13 12.77 5.49 8.85
N LYS A 14 11.63 5.46 9.55
CA LYS A 14 10.96 6.66 10.05
C LYS A 14 11.54 7.05 11.41
N ARG A 15 12.33 8.12 11.46
CA ARG A 15 12.92 8.62 12.71
C ARG A 15 12.18 9.85 13.23
N ARG A 16 11.92 9.85 14.53
CA ARG A 16 11.41 11.00 15.29
C ARG A 16 12.46 11.40 16.33
N PRO A 17 13.30 12.40 16.05
CA PRO A 17 14.35 12.79 16.99
C PRO A 17 13.78 13.43 18.27
N GLN A 18 12.62 14.10 18.19
CA GLN A 18 11.94 14.72 19.33
C GLN A 18 10.41 14.75 19.13
N PRO A 19 9.62 14.86 20.21
CA PRO A 19 8.20 15.19 20.11
C PRO A 19 8.03 16.53 19.37
N ASN A 20 7.15 16.58 18.36
CA ASN A 20 6.83 17.75 17.52
C ASN A 20 7.87 18.18 16.46
N VAL A 21 8.96 17.43 16.25
CA VAL A 21 9.85 17.66 15.10
C VAL A 21 9.36 16.87 13.88
N SER A 22 9.49 17.47 12.68
CA SER A 22 9.13 16.85 11.42
C SER A 22 9.83 15.49 11.25
N GLU A 23 9.04 14.49 10.86
CA GLU A 23 9.50 13.12 10.69
C GLU A 23 10.51 13.06 9.53
N VAL A 24 11.70 12.50 9.77
CA VAL A 24 12.68 12.24 8.72
C VAL A 24 12.47 10.81 8.24
N MET A 25 12.33 10.66 6.92
CA MET A 25 12.21 9.35 6.27
C MET A 25 13.56 9.03 5.64
N ASN A 26 14.28 8.05 6.20
CA ASN A 26 15.54 7.61 5.64
C ASN A 26 15.31 6.36 4.77
N VAL A 27 15.71 6.41 3.50
CA VAL A 27 15.59 5.27 2.59
C VAL A 27 16.86 4.43 2.66
N ILE A 28 16.73 3.18 3.13
CA ILE A 28 17.80 2.19 3.18
C ILE A 28 17.63 1.24 1.99
N GLY A 29 18.52 1.34 1.00
CA GLY A 29 18.48 0.55 -0.25
C GLY A 29 18.55 1.46 -1.47
N ASP A 30 18.88 0.89 -2.64
CA ASP A 30 18.95 1.65 -3.89
C ASP A 30 17.60 1.66 -4.62
N VAL A 31 17.02 2.86 -4.71
CA VAL A 31 15.72 3.14 -5.34
C VAL A 31 15.83 4.01 -6.58
N LYS A 32 17.04 4.48 -6.92
CA LYS A 32 17.24 5.46 -7.98
C LYS A 32 16.91 4.87 -9.35
N ALA A 33 16.13 5.61 -10.13
CA ALA A 33 15.62 5.23 -11.44
C ALA A 33 14.84 3.90 -11.46
N ARG A 34 14.36 3.42 -10.30
CA ARG A 34 13.62 2.16 -10.17
C ARG A 34 12.13 2.41 -9.93
N ALA A 35 11.32 1.40 -10.24
CA ALA A 35 9.93 1.36 -9.82
C ALA A 35 9.87 0.78 -8.39
N CYS A 36 9.35 1.54 -7.45
CA CYS A 36 9.19 1.15 -6.06
C CYS A 36 7.75 0.75 -5.78
N VAL A 37 7.57 -0.40 -5.13
CA VAL A 37 6.29 -0.90 -4.65
C VAL A 37 6.30 -0.83 -3.13
N ILE A 38 5.52 0.09 -2.56
CA ILE A 38 5.28 0.14 -1.12
C ILE A 38 4.21 -0.89 -0.78
N MET A 39 4.50 -1.77 0.17
CA MET A 39 3.55 -2.78 0.66
C MET A 39 3.15 -2.42 2.09
N ASP A 40 1.86 -2.34 2.36
CA ASP A 40 1.32 -2.16 3.71
C ASP A 40 0.06 -3.02 3.90
N ASP A 41 -0.35 -3.27 5.12
CA ASP A 41 -1.61 -3.98 5.40
C ASP A 41 -2.81 -3.03 5.32
N ILE A 42 -2.71 -1.85 5.91
CA ILE A 42 -3.79 -0.88 6.08
C ILE A 42 -3.34 0.52 5.69
N VAL A 43 -4.19 1.25 4.97
CA VAL A 43 -4.03 2.70 4.78
C VAL A 43 -5.17 3.44 5.48
N ASP A 44 -4.81 4.16 6.55
CA ASP A 44 -5.75 4.96 7.35
C ASP A 44 -5.72 6.45 6.93
N THR A 45 -4.90 7.29 7.57
CA THR A 45 -4.84 8.73 7.24
C THR A 45 -4.01 9.07 5.99
N ALA A 46 -3.39 8.06 5.38
CA ALA A 46 -2.42 8.15 4.27
C ALA A 46 -1.15 8.99 4.53
N ASN A 47 -0.98 9.61 5.70
CA ASN A 47 0.17 10.48 6.00
C ASN A 47 1.52 9.77 5.84
N THR A 48 1.70 8.62 6.48
CA THR A 48 2.96 7.87 6.39
C THR A 48 3.23 7.41 4.96
N LEU A 49 2.20 6.94 4.26
CA LEU A 49 2.30 6.43 2.90
C LEU A 49 2.69 7.52 1.90
N CYS A 50 2.05 8.69 1.96
CA CYS A 50 2.38 9.81 1.08
C CYS A 50 3.78 10.35 1.34
N LYS A 51 4.22 10.44 2.62
CA LYS A 51 5.59 10.83 2.97
C LYS A 51 6.63 9.81 2.49
N ALA A 52 6.33 8.53 2.60
CA ALA A 52 7.17 7.47 2.06
C ALA A 52 7.31 7.60 0.54
N ALA A 53 6.20 7.85 -0.17
CA ALA A 53 6.24 8.04 -1.60
C ALA A 53 7.04 9.28 -2.02
N GLN A 54 6.88 10.39 -1.29
CA GLN A 54 7.69 11.59 -1.47
C GLN A 54 9.19 11.30 -1.29
N ALA A 55 9.58 10.66 -0.18
CA ALA A 55 10.99 10.34 0.09
C ALA A 55 11.60 9.46 -1.01
N LEU A 56 10.86 8.46 -1.51
CA LEU A 56 11.32 7.62 -2.62
C LEU A 56 11.52 8.44 -3.91
N LYS A 57 10.60 9.37 -4.22
CA LYS A 57 10.71 10.25 -5.40
C LYS A 57 11.87 11.23 -5.28
N GLU A 58 12.12 11.78 -4.10
CA GLU A 58 13.26 12.64 -3.79
C GLU A 58 14.60 11.90 -3.97
N GLU A 59 14.67 10.61 -3.60
CA GLU A 59 15.81 9.72 -3.85
C GLU A 59 15.90 9.23 -5.32
N GLY A 60 15.02 9.72 -6.20
CA GLY A 60 15.07 9.50 -7.64
C GLY A 60 14.35 8.26 -8.14
N ALA A 61 13.41 7.68 -7.38
CA ALA A 61 12.55 6.60 -7.88
C ALA A 61 11.79 7.05 -9.13
N ALA A 62 11.81 6.20 -10.18
CA ALA A 62 11.13 6.48 -11.44
C ALA A 62 9.60 6.41 -11.28
N ARG A 63 9.12 5.47 -10.46
CA ARG A 63 7.69 5.25 -10.19
C ARG A 63 7.52 4.77 -8.76
N VAL A 64 6.48 5.21 -8.08
CA VAL A 64 6.11 4.77 -6.74
C VAL A 64 4.64 4.40 -6.72
N VAL A 65 4.37 3.11 -6.50
CA VAL A 65 3.02 2.58 -6.31
C VAL A 65 2.91 1.97 -4.92
N ALA A 66 1.74 2.10 -4.30
CA ALA A 66 1.44 1.46 -3.02
C ALA A 66 0.39 0.38 -3.19
N TYR A 67 0.55 -0.73 -2.46
CA TYR A 67 -0.43 -1.79 -2.33
C TYR A 67 -0.78 -1.92 -0.85
N CYS A 68 -2.05 -1.70 -0.51
CA CYS A 68 -2.57 -1.87 0.84
C CYS A 68 -3.76 -2.83 0.83
N THR A 69 -3.88 -3.72 1.81
CA THR A 69 -5.03 -4.62 1.85
C THR A 69 -6.30 -3.85 2.21
N HIS A 70 -6.29 -3.06 3.28
CA HIS A 70 -7.50 -2.43 3.82
C HIS A 70 -7.51 -0.91 3.61
N PRO A 71 -8.47 -0.37 2.82
CA PRO A 71 -8.58 1.08 2.58
C PRO A 71 -9.46 1.78 3.63
N VAL A 72 -8.93 2.00 4.84
CA VAL A 72 -9.65 2.76 5.88
C VAL A 72 -9.86 4.21 5.45
N LEU A 73 -8.82 4.84 4.86
CA LEU A 73 -8.88 6.15 4.19
C LEU A 73 -9.61 7.24 5.00
N SER A 74 -9.27 7.40 6.28
CA SER A 74 -9.93 8.34 7.19
C SER A 74 -9.44 9.79 7.03
N GLY A 75 -10.29 10.73 7.45
CA GLY A 75 -10.01 12.16 7.37
C GLY A 75 -9.70 12.61 5.94
N GLY A 76 -8.73 13.50 5.77
CA GLY A 76 -8.26 13.98 4.46
C GLY A 76 -7.38 13.00 3.67
N ALA A 77 -7.49 11.68 3.89
CA ALA A 77 -6.62 10.69 3.23
C ALA A 77 -6.73 10.74 1.70
N VAL A 78 -7.95 10.82 1.16
CA VAL A 78 -8.18 10.84 -0.29
C VAL A 78 -7.55 12.06 -0.96
N GLU A 79 -7.69 13.23 -0.33
CA GLU A 79 -7.08 14.49 -0.78
C GLU A 79 -5.55 14.39 -0.76
N ARG A 80 -4.97 13.90 0.35
CA ARG A 80 -3.52 13.67 0.44
C ARG A 80 -3.00 12.72 -0.63
N ILE A 81 -3.74 11.65 -0.93
CA ILE A 81 -3.35 10.70 -1.98
C ILE A 81 -3.38 11.39 -3.35
N ALA A 82 -4.45 12.14 -3.63
CA ALA A 82 -4.60 12.87 -4.89
C ALA A 82 -3.45 13.86 -5.13
N GLU A 83 -3.05 14.59 -4.09
CA GLU A 83 -2.01 15.62 -4.13
C GLU A 83 -0.58 15.07 -3.96
N SER A 84 -0.41 13.82 -3.52
CA SER A 84 0.92 13.25 -3.26
C SER A 84 1.73 12.93 -4.52
N GLU A 85 3.03 12.72 -4.35
CA GLU A 85 3.94 12.24 -5.39
C GLU A 85 3.76 10.75 -5.75
N MET A 86 2.82 10.04 -5.10
CA MET A 86 2.51 8.65 -5.41
C MET A 86 1.81 8.53 -6.77
N ASP A 87 2.24 7.56 -7.60
CA ASP A 87 1.66 7.33 -8.92
C ASP A 87 0.33 6.58 -8.83
N GLU A 88 0.22 5.61 -7.92
CA GLU A 88 -0.97 4.77 -7.76
C GLU A 88 -1.05 4.17 -6.36
N LEU A 89 -2.25 4.13 -5.78
CA LEU A 89 -2.62 3.35 -4.62
C LEU A 89 -3.57 2.24 -5.05
N VAL A 90 -3.14 1.00 -4.86
CA VAL A 90 -3.95 -0.20 -5.12
C VAL A 90 -4.43 -0.75 -3.79
N VAL A 91 -5.75 -0.94 -3.68
CA VAL A 91 -6.39 -1.43 -2.46
C VAL A 91 -7.35 -2.57 -2.77
N THR A 92 -7.77 -3.32 -1.75
CA THR A 92 -8.87 -4.28 -1.94
C THR A 92 -10.24 -3.66 -1.68
N ASP A 93 -11.30 -4.35 -2.08
CA ASP A 93 -12.69 -4.03 -1.70
C ASP A 93 -13.10 -4.55 -0.30
N SER A 94 -12.13 -4.87 0.57
CA SER A 94 -12.42 -5.28 1.96
C SER A 94 -13.10 -4.20 2.80
N ILE A 95 -12.94 -2.93 2.43
CA ILE A 95 -13.70 -1.80 2.97
C ILE A 95 -14.30 -1.02 1.79
N PRO A 96 -15.62 -0.76 1.77
CA PRO A 96 -16.24 0.02 0.72
C PRO A 96 -15.66 1.44 0.62
N LEU A 97 -15.25 1.85 -0.58
CA LEU A 97 -14.75 3.19 -0.82
C LEU A 97 -15.86 4.24 -0.76
N SER A 98 -15.54 5.41 -0.19
CA SER A 98 -16.37 6.62 -0.32
C SER A 98 -16.46 7.09 -1.77
N LYS A 99 -17.48 7.89 -2.12
CA LYS A 99 -17.61 8.47 -3.48
C LYS A 99 -16.36 9.27 -3.89
N ALA A 100 -15.77 10.00 -2.95
CA ALA A 100 -14.54 10.75 -3.21
C ALA A 100 -13.36 9.83 -3.52
N ALA A 101 -13.21 8.73 -2.76
CA ALA A 101 -12.16 7.74 -3.02
C ALA A 101 -12.36 7.03 -4.37
N GLN A 102 -13.60 6.68 -4.73
CA GLN A 102 -13.92 6.09 -6.04
C GLN A 102 -13.63 7.05 -7.21
N ALA A 103 -13.78 8.36 -7.01
CA ALA A 103 -13.48 9.38 -8.01
C ALA A 103 -11.98 9.72 -8.11
N CYS A 104 -11.16 9.28 -7.17
CA CYS A 104 -9.73 9.56 -7.16
C CYS A 104 -9.00 8.68 -8.19
N LYS A 105 -8.45 9.29 -9.24
CA LYS A 105 -7.76 8.58 -10.35
C LYS A 105 -6.53 7.79 -9.92
N LYS A 106 -5.95 8.09 -8.76
CA LYS A 106 -4.81 7.37 -8.20
C LYS A 106 -5.22 6.12 -7.44
N ILE A 107 -6.49 5.94 -7.09
CA ILE A 107 -6.96 4.79 -6.31
C ILE A 107 -7.54 3.74 -7.26
N ARG A 108 -6.96 2.54 -7.25
CA ARG A 108 -7.49 1.37 -7.96
C ARG A 108 -7.89 0.28 -6.97
N VAL A 109 -9.06 -0.31 -7.18
CA VAL A 109 -9.60 -1.38 -6.33
C VAL A 109 -9.44 -2.74 -6.98
N LEU A 110 -9.02 -3.72 -6.20
CA LEU A 110 -9.00 -5.15 -6.54
C LEU A 110 -10.03 -5.89 -5.69
N SER A 111 -10.82 -6.76 -6.32
CA SER A 111 -11.81 -7.51 -5.55
C SER A 111 -11.18 -8.70 -4.83
N VAL A 112 -11.49 -8.87 -3.55
CA VAL A 112 -11.21 -10.09 -2.77
C VAL A 112 -12.40 -11.04 -2.71
N ALA A 113 -13.52 -10.72 -3.37
CA ALA A 113 -14.73 -11.53 -3.34
C ALA A 113 -14.48 -12.98 -3.77
N GLY A 114 -13.67 -13.21 -4.81
CA GLY A 114 -13.33 -14.57 -5.26
C GLY A 114 -12.55 -15.37 -4.21
N LEU A 115 -11.56 -14.76 -3.56
CA LEU A 115 -10.79 -15.38 -2.48
C LEU A 115 -11.69 -15.74 -1.28
N LEU A 116 -12.57 -14.82 -0.89
CA LEU A 116 -13.49 -15.03 0.22
C LEU A 116 -14.54 -16.11 -0.11
N ALA A 117 -15.12 -16.09 -1.31
CA ALA A 117 -16.10 -17.08 -1.75
C ALA A 117 -15.51 -18.49 -1.75
N GLU A 118 -14.31 -18.66 -2.31
CA GLU A 118 -13.60 -19.94 -2.33
C GLU A 118 -13.24 -20.40 -0.91
N THR A 119 -12.84 -19.48 -0.03
CA THR A 119 -12.57 -19.80 1.37
C THR A 119 -13.81 -20.31 2.09
N ILE A 120 -14.96 -19.65 1.91
CA ILE A 120 -16.25 -20.07 2.49
C ILE A 120 -16.65 -21.46 1.96
N LEU A 121 -16.50 -21.69 0.65
CA LEU A 121 -16.82 -22.97 0.03
C LEU A 121 -16.00 -24.12 0.63
N ARG A 122 -14.68 -23.92 0.79
CA ARG A 122 -13.80 -24.93 1.39
C ARG A 122 -14.13 -25.21 2.83
N ILE A 123 -14.43 -24.19 3.63
CA ILE A 123 -14.88 -24.37 5.02
C ILE A 123 -16.16 -25.20 5.05
N SER A 124 -17.12 -24.91 4.17
CA SER A 124 -18.38 -25.65 4.09
C SER A 124 -18.18 -27.12 3.67
N ASN A 125 -17.15 -27.41 2.89
CA ASN A 125 -16.85 -28.76 2.40
C ASN A 125 -15.82 -29.50 3.27
N GLU A 126 -15.33 -28.88 4.35
CA GLU A 126 -14.22 -29.40 5.17
C GLU A 126 -12.91 -29.60 4.36
N ASP A 127 -12.75 -28.86 3.26
CA ASP A 127 -11.56 -28.86 2.42
C ASP A 127 -10.42 -28.02 3.03
N SER A 128 -9.19 -28.29 2.61
CA SER A 128 -8.01 -27.52 3.04
C SER A 128 -8.07 -26.07 2.53
N VAL A 129 -8.25 -25.13 3.47
CA VAL A 129 -8.08 -23.68 3.22
C VAL A 129 -6.61 -23.31 2.97
N SER A 130 -5.67 -23.99 3.62
CA SER A 130 -4.24 -23.67 3.51
C SER A 130 -3.71 -23.77 2.08
N SER A 131 -4.27 -24.65 1.25
CA SER A 131 -3.87 -24.78 -0.15
C SER A 131 -4.28 -23.59 -1.05
N LEU A 132 -5.07 -22.62 -0.55
CA LEU A 132 -5.28 -21.34 -1.24
C LEU A 132 -4.06 -20.42 -1.18
N PHE A 133 -3.17 -20.65 -0.23
CA PHE A 133 -1.96 -19.86 -0.06
C PHE A 133 -0.78 -20.66 -0.61
N MET A 134 -0.30 -20.26 -1.79
CA MET A 134 0.99 -20.75 -2.30
C MET A 134 2.12 -20.21 -1.42
N GLU A 135 3.10 -21.05 -1.07
CA GLU A 135 4.38 -20.64 -0.48
C GLU A 135 5.28 -19.92 -1.50
#